data_AF-C8PIX5-F1
#
_entry.id   AF-C8PIX5-F1
#
_cell.length_a   1.000
_cell.length_b   1.000
_cell.length_c   1.000
_cell.angle_alpha   90.00
_cell.angle_beta   90.00
_cell.angle_gamma   90.00
#
_symmetry.space_group_name_H-M   'P 1'
#
loop_
_entity.id
_entity.type
_entity.pdbx_description
1 polymer ?
#
loop_
_entity_poly.entity_id
_entity_poly.type
_entity_poly.pdbx_seq_one_letter_code
_entity_poly.pdbx_strand_id
1 'polypeptide(L)'
;MQNLEFESKKIRIENTRVKFGKFFTKLCFIYFFYSLSAFIIPKNILDISPVCLNFVNFMKSYFPNIEIIGSISPYTQLSEFYVSYYVDIRDYYFCGF
;
A
#
# COMPACT_ATOMS: atom_id res chain seq x y z
N MET A 1 -35.28 -11.03 -31.19
CA MET A 1 -35.31 -10.69 -29.74
C MET A 1 -34.04 -11.16 -29.02
N GLN A 2 -33.59 -12.42 -29.17
CA GLN A 2 -32.40 -12.96 -28.49
C GLN A 2 -31.06 -12.23 -28.77
N ASN A 3 -30.88 -11.70 -29.98
CA ASN A 3 -29.64 -10.99 -30.36
C ASN A 3 -29.48 -9.64 -29.60
N LEU A 4 -30.58 -8.91 -29.40
CA LEU A 4 -30.58 -7.64 -28.64
C LEU A 4 -30.26 -7.85 -27.16
N GLU A 5 -30.71 -8.96 -26.57
CA GLU A 5 -30.41 -9.30 -25.19
C GLU A 5 -28.92 -9.63 -24.99
N PHE A 6 -28.33 -10.35 -25.95
CA PHE A 6 -26.90 -10.67 -25.98
C PHE A 6 -26.02 -9.42 -26.07
N GLU A 7 -26.32 -8.50 -26.98
CA GLU A 7 -25.61 -7.22 -27.11
C GLU A 7 -25.73 -6.37 -25.83
N SER A 8 -26.91 -6.33 -25.19
CA SER A 8 -27.08 -5.59 -23.92
C SER A 8 -26.22 -6.16 -22.79
N LYS A 9 -26.09 -7.50 -22.69
CA LYS A 9 -25.24 -8.16 -21.70
C LYS A 9 -23.76 -7.86 -21.95
N LYS A 10 -23.33 -7.89 -23.21
CA LYS A 10 -21.95 -7.57 -23.61
C LYS A 10 -21.56 -6.14 -23.21
N ILE A 11 -22.41 -5.16 -23.53
CA ILE A 11 -22.21 -3.76 -23.13
C ILE A 11 -22.14 -3.61 -21.61
N ARG A 12 -22.97 -4.33 -20.86
CA ARG A 12 -22.97 -4.28 -19.38
C ARG A 12 -21.67 -4.83 -18.78
N ILE A 13 -21.15 -5.92 -19.34
CA ILE A 13 -19.88 -6.53 -18.93
C ILE A 13 -18.71 -5.60 -19.26
N GLU A 14 -18.70 -5.02 -20.46
CA GLU A 14 -17.66 -4.08 -20.90
C GLU A 14 -17.64 -2.81 -20.04
N ASN A 15 -18.80 -2.23 -19.75
CA ASN A 15 -18.91 -1.06 -18.89
C ASN A 15 -18.48 -1.37 -17.44
N THR A 16 -18.75 -2.58 -16.95
CA THR A 16 -18.28 -3.04 -15.63
C THR A 16 -16.76 -3.19 -15.60
N ARG A 17 -16.14 -3.75 -16.66
CA ARG A 17 -14.68 -3.85 -16.80
C ARG A 17 -14.02 -2.48 -16.87
N VAL A 18 -14.58 -1.54 -17.62
CA VAL A 18 -14.07 -0.16 -17.68
C VAL A 18 -14.18 0.54 -16.33
N LYS A 19 -15.30 0.36 -15.60
CA LYS A 19 -15.48 0.91 -14.26
C LYS A 19 -14.48 0.31 -13.26
N PHE A 20 -14.23 -0.99 -13.33
CA PHE A 20 -13.23 -1.67 -12.52
C PHE A 20 -11.82 -1.18 -12.86
N GLY A 21 -11.48 -1.06 -14.14
CA GLY A 21 -10.21 -0.49 -14.60
C GLY A 21 -9.98 0.92 -14.06
N LYS A 22 -10.99 1.81 -14.13
CA LYS A 22 -10.90 3.17 -13.57
C LYS A 22 -10.71 3.17 -12.05
N PHE A 23 -11.39 2.28 -11.34
CA PHE A 23 -11.22 2.13 -9.89
C PHE A 23 -9.81 1.64 -9.54
N PHE A 24 -9.31 0.65 -10.27
CA PHE A 24 -7.97 0.10 -10.12
C PHE A 24 -6.89 1.16 -10.38
N THR A 25 -7.01 1.89 -11.49
CA THR A 25 -6.09 3.00 -11.81
C THR A 25 -6.07 4.05 -10.69
N LYS A 26 -7.23 4.39 -10.11
CA LYS A 26 -7.30 5.32 -8.98
C LYS A 26 -6.58 4.79 -7.74
N LEU A 27 -6.73 3.51 -7.41
CA LEU A 27 -6.00 2.88 -6.31
C LEU A 27 -4.49 2.89 -6.55
N CYS A 28 -4.04 2.56 -7.76
CA CYS A 28 -2.63 2.63 -8.13
C CYS A 28 -2.05 4.04 -7.96
N PHE A 29 -2.78 5.08 -8.34
CA PHE A 29 -2.33 6.47 -8.14
C PHE A 29 -2.23 6.84 -6.67
N ILE A 30 -3.22 6.48 -5.85
CA ILE A 30 -3.17 6.72 -4.40
C ILE A 30 -1.96 6.03 -3.79
N TYR A 31 -1.73 4.77 -4.16
CA TYR A 31 -0.60 3.99 -3.70
C TYR A 31 0.75 4.57 -4.17
N PHE A 32 0.80 5.06 -5.40
CA PHE A 32 1.98 5.73 -5.95
C PHE A 32 2.32 7.01 -5.17
N PHE A 33 1.33 7.85 -4.88
CA PHE A 33 1.55 9.07 -4.07
C PHE A 33 1.90 8.75 -2.62
N TYR A 34 1.26 7.74 -2.02
CA TYR A 34 1.63 7.23 -0.71
C TYR A 34 3.09 6.76 -0.73
N SER A 35 3.49 6.06 -1.79
CA SER A 35 4.85 5.56 -1.89
C SER A 35 5.89 6.68 -2.09
N LEU A 36 5.53 7.72 -2.85
CA LEU A 36 6.37 8.90 -3.04
C LEU A 36 6.57 9.68 -1.73
N SER A 37 5.54 9.69 -0.87
CA SER A 37 5.58 10.41 0.41
C SER A 37 6.65 9.87 1.37
N ALA A 38 7.06 8.61 1.20
CA ALA A 38 8.09 7.99 2.02
C ALA A 38 9.51 8.59 1.83
N PHE A 39 9.74 9.35 0.75
CA PHE A 39 11.02 9.99 0.47
C PHE A 39 11.21 11.36 1.15
N ILE A 40 10.14 11.99 1.64
CA ILE A 40 10.18 13.33 2.26
C ILE A 40 10.30 13.22 3.80
N ILE A 41 10.54 12.02 4.32
CA ILE A 41 10.40 11.71 5.73
C ILE A 41 11.61 12.18 6.56
N PRO A 42 11.41 13.00 7.62
CA PRO A 42 12.47 13.42 8.52
C PRO A 42 12.96 12.26 9.41
N LYS A 43 14.20 12.35 9.90
CA LYS A 43 14.84 11.33 10.74
C LYS A 43 14.06 10.94 12.02
N ASN A 44 13.21 11.83 12.54
CA ASN A 44 12.48 11.64 13.81
C ASN A 44 10.96 11.46 13.58
N ILE A 45 10.55 10.76 12.52
CA ILE A 45 9.13 10.74 12.13
C ILE A 45 8.21 10.05 13.12
N LEU A 46 8.70 9.06 13.88
CA LEU A 46 7.90 8.38 14.91
C LEU A 46 7.52 9.32 16.06
N ASP A 47 8.37 10.30 16.36
CA ASP A 47 8.09 11.30 17.40
C ASP A 47 7.21 12.45 16.89
N ILE A 48 7.27 12.74 15.58
CA ILE A 48 6.52 13.83 14.94
C ILE A 48 5.09 13.38 14.58
N SER A 49 4.90 12.11 14.21
CA SER A 49 3.62 11.60 13.72
C SER A 49 3.16 10.37 14.49
N PRO A 50 2.11 10.48 15.33
CA PRO A 50 1.54 9.33 16.03
C PRO A 50 0.93 8.30 15.07
N VAL A 51 0.57 8.73 13.85
CA VAL A 51 0.07 7.83 12.80
C VAL A 51 1.18 6.90 12.31
N CYS A 52 2.41 7.42 12.13
CA CYS A 52 3.56 6.61 11.73
C CYS A 52 3.96 5.62 12.82
N LEU A 53 3.88 6.03 14.09
CA LEU A 53 4.12 5.14 15.23
C LEU A 53 3.09 3.99 15.28
N ASN A 54 1.81 4.28 15.12
CA ASN A 54 0.77 3.26 15.07
C ASN A 54 0.94 2.31 13.89
N PHE A 55 1.34 2.80 12.72
CA PHE A 55 1.65 1.97 11.56
C PHE A 55 2.83 1.01 11.82
N VAL A 56 3.94 1.51 12.36
CA VAL A 56 5.09 0.66 12.69
C VAL A 56 4.73 -0.38 13.75
N ASN A 57 3.98 0.00 14.78
CA ASN A 57 3.51 -0.94 15.80
C ASN A 57 2.59 -2.02 15.23
N PHE A 58 1.72 -1.64 14.29
CA PHE A 58 0.92 -2.60 13.54
C PHE A 58 1.84 -3.56 12.76
N MET A 59 2.77 -3.04 11.96
CA MET A 59 3.68 -3.89 11.18
C MET A 59 4.56 -4.79 12.05
N LYS A 60 5.02 -4.33 13.22
CA LYS A 60 5.74 -5.16 14.20
C LYS A 60 4.91 -6.33 14.71
N SER A 61 3.58 -6.16 14.85
CA SER A 61 2.69 -7.25 15.28
C SER A 61 2.58 -8.38 14.24
N TYR A 62 2.75 -8.05 12.95
CA TYR A 62 2.81 -9.03 11.87
C TYR A 62 4.23 -9.57 11.64
N PHE A 63 5.25 -8.71 11.77
CA PHE A 63 6.64 -9.01 11.46
C PHE A 63 7.56 -8.56 12.61
N PRO A 64 7.77 -9.42 13.63
CA PRO A 64 8.63 -9.08 14.78
C PRO A 64 10.10 -8.82 14.40
N ASN A 65 10.52 -9.30 13.22
CA ASN A 65 11.86 -9.05 12.66
C ASN A 65 12.17 -7.55 12.46
N ILE A 66 11.15 -6.71 12.34
CA ILE A 66 11.30 -5.26 12.16
C ILE A 66 11.97 -4.63 13.40
N GLU A 67 11.55 -5.05 14.60
CA GLU A 67 12.10 -4.55 15.87
C GLU A 67 13.55 -5.00 16.07
N ILE A 68 13.86 -6.24 15.67
CA ILE A 68 15.23 -6.77 15.72
C ILE A 68 16.17 -5.93 14.85
N ILE A 69 15.76 -5.63 13.60
CA ILE A 69 16.54 -4.80 12.69
C ILE A 69 16.67 -3.36 13.23
N GLY A 70 15.61 -2.82 13.83
CA GLY A 70 15.63 -1.52 14.50
C GLY A 70 16.65 -1.45 15.64
N SER A 71 16.72 -2.48 16.46
CA SER A 71 17.60 -2.53 17.64
C SER A 71 19.10 -2.56 17.32
N ILE A 72 19.46 -3.04 16.12
CA ILE A 72 20.85 -3.14 15.65
C ILE A 72 21.32 -1.82 15.01
N SER A 73 20.38 -1.01 14.51
CA SER A 73 20.68 0.22 13.79
C SER A 73 20.90 1.40 14.75
N PRO A 74 21.89 2.27 14.50
CA PRO A 74 22.05 3.53 15.24
C PRO A 74 20.89 4.51 14.99
N TYR A 75 20.03 4.24 14.01
CA TYR A 75 18.84 5.03 13.68
C TYR A 75 17.57 4.18 13.77
N THR A 76 17.31 3.64 14.97
CA THR A 76 16.23 2.69 15.27
C THR A 76 14.87 3.09 14.67
N GLN A 77 14.35 4.28 15.01
CA GLN A 77 13.04 4.75 14.52
C GLN A 77 12.93 4.78 12.98
N LEU A 78 13.97 5.29 12.32
CA LEU A 78 14.00 5.41 10.87
C LEU A 78 14.07 4.03 10.21
N SER A 79 14.92 3.14 10.75
CA SER A 79 15.08 1.79 10.22
C SER A 79 13.81 0.95 10.38
N GLU A 80 13.12 1.05 11.52
CA GLU A 80 11.86 0.34 11.72
C GLU A 80 10.77 0.82 10.75
N PHE A 81 10.69 2.13 10.54
CA PHE A 81 9.76 2.71 9.57
C PHE A 81 10.06 2.25 8.14
N TYR A 82 11.32 2.33 7.70
CA TYR A 82 11.69 1.90 6.35
C TYR A 82 11.46 0.41 6.15
N VAL A 83 11.86 -0.44 7.09
CA VAL A 83 11.64 -1.89 6.96
C VAL A 83 10.15 -2.20 6.94
N SER A 84 9.35 -1.57 7.81
CA SER A 84 7.88 -1.70 7.78
C SER A 84 7.30 -1.31 6.43
N TYR A 85 7.73 -0.18 5.90
CA TYR A 85 7.29 0.34 4.61
C TYR A 85 7.74 -0.54 3.43
N TYR A 86 8.96 -1.09 3.47
CA TYR A 86 9.44 -2.03 2.45
C TYR A 86 8.69 -3.36 2.47
N VAL A 87 8.30 -3.85 3.66
CA VAL A 87 7.49 -5.06 3.80
C VAL A 87 6.07 -4.81 3.31
N ASP A 88 5.47 -3.68 3.70
CA ASP A 88 4.16 -3.24 3.20
C ASP A 88 4.17 -3.17 1.67
N ILE A 89 5.17 -2.48 1.09
CA ILE A 89 5.38 -2.45 -0.36
C ILE A 89 5.49 -3.85 -0.95
N ARG A 90 6.34 -4.70 -0.37
CA ARG A 90 6.55 -6.04 -0.88
C ARG A 90 5.24 -6.83 -0.86
N ASP A 91 4.48 -6.80 0.22
CA ASP A 91 3.19 -7.48 0.30
C ASP A 91 2.19 -6.89 -0.70
N TYR A 92 2.17 -5.57 -0.92
CA TYR A 92 1.34 -4.98 -1.97
C TYR A 92 1.76 -5.39 -3.39
N TYR A 93 3.05 -5.55 -3.67
CA TYR A 93 3.53 -6.00 -4.99
C TYR A 93 3.47 -7.53 -5.16
N PHE A 94 3.51 -8.30 -4.07
CA PHE A 94 3.55 -9.77 -4.08
C PHE A 94 2.16 -10.39 -3.88
N CYS A 95 1.31 -9.80 -3.05
CA CYS A 95 -0.13 -10.11 -2.96
C CYS A 95 -0.98 -9.27 -3.93
N GLY A 96 -0.35 -8.37 -4.69
CA GLY A 96 -0.98 -7.61 -5.76
C GLY A 96 -0.95 -8.30 -7.11
N PHE A 97 -1.27 -9.61 -7.17
CA PHE A 97 -1.86 -10.33 -8.31
C PHE A 97 -2.32 -11.73 -7.89
#